data_AF-A0A0M2H8C4-F1
#
_entry.id   AF-A0A0M2H8C4-F1
#
_cell.length_a   1.000
_cell.length_b   1.000
_cell.length_c   1.000
_cell.angle_alpha   90.00
_cell.angle_beta   90.00
_cell.angle_gamma   90.00
#
_symmetry.space_group_name_H-M   'P 1'
#
loop_
_entity.id
_entity.type
_entity.pdbx_description
1 polymer ?
#
loop_
_entity_poly.entity_id
_entity_poly.type
_entity_poly.pdbx_seq_one_letter_code
_entity_poly.pdbx_strand_id
1 'polypeptide(L)'
;MNSAASSRAQRRAQAAFREAYRRDVLGSATARRRVIAKYRGDDGWQPVKGVRLDDESAQAFMADGVTLVRVRRRGREIEVGLRRYLG
;
A
#
# COMPACT_ATOMS: atom_id res chain seq x y z
N MET A 1 2.53 0.52 -35.31
CA MET A 1 2.11 -0.67 -34.53
C MET A 1 3.20 -0.97 -33.50
N ASN A 2 3.07 -0.54 -32.23
CA ASN A 2 4.03 -0.89 -31.16
C ASN A 2 3.49 -0.72 -29.71
N SER A 3 2.26 -0.21 -29.52
CA SER A 3 1.75 0.16 -28.18
C SER A 3 1.44 -1.02 -27.23
N ALA A 4 1.17 -2.23 -27.77
CA ALA A 4 0.79 -3.38 -26.94
C ALA A 4 1.97 -4.09 -26.24
N ALA A 5 3.15 -4.10 -26.87
CA ALA A 5 4.37 -4.66 -26.27
C ALA A 5 4.88 -3.75 -25.13
N SER A 6 4.86 -2.43 -25.35
CA SER A 6 5.19 -1.43 -24.34
C SER A 6 4.26 -1.51 -23.13
N SER A 7 2.95 -1.73 -23.33
CA SER A 7 1.99 -1.87 -22.22
C SER A 7 2.19 -3.14 -21.40
N ARG A 8 2.66 -4.25 -21.99
CA ARG A 8 2.99 -5.48 -21.25
C ARG A 8 4.27 -5.32 -20.44
N ALA A 9 5.31 -4.73 -21.02
CA ALA A 9 6.57 -4.47 -20.32
C ALA A 9 6.37 -3.52 -19.13
N GLN A 10 5.61 -2.44 -19.33
CA GLN A 10 5.27 -1.48 -18.28
C GLN A 10 4.47 -2.10 -17.14
N ARG A 11 3.46 -2.94 -17.44
CA ARG A 11 2.70 -3.67 -16.42
C ARG A 11 3.58 -4.61 -15.59
N ARG A 12 4.51 -5.32 -16.23
CA ARG A 12 5.46 -6.20 -15.53
C ARG A 12 6.40 -5.41 -14.61
N ALA A 13 6.91 -4.26 -15.08
CA ALA A 13 7.76 -3.39 -14.28
C ALA A 13 7.00 -2.84 -13.05
N GLN A 14 5.75 -2.41 -13.21
CA GLN A 14 4.90 -1.96 -12.10
C GLN A 14 4.63 -3.08 -11.09
N ALA A 15 4.30 -4.29 -11.56
CA ALA A 15 4.09 -5.44 -10.69
C ALA A 15 5.36 -5.79 -9.88
N ALA A 16 6.52 -5.80 -10.52
CA ALA A 16 7.80 -6.05 -9.87
C ALA A 16 8.15 -4.97 -8.82
N PHE A 17 7.94 -3.69 -9.15
CA PHE A 17 8.13 -2.57 -8.22
C PHE A 17 7.22 -2.71 -6.99
N ARG A 18 5.93 -2.96 -7.21
CA ARG A 18 4.93 -3.15 -6.16
C ARG A 18 5.31 -4.32 -5.25
N GLU A 19 5.74 -5.44 -5.82
CA GLU A 19 6.16 -6.62 -5.07
C GLU A 19 7.40 -6.33 -4.19
N ALA A 20 8.41 -5.66 -4.75
CA ALA A 20 9.61 -5.26 -4.04
C ALA A 20 9.30 -4.31 -2.88
N TYR A 21 8.47 -3.28 -3.12
CA TYR A 21 8.04 -2.34 -2.09
C TYR A 21 7.31 -3.04 -0.94
N ARG A 22 6.37 -3.94 -1.26
CA ARG A 22 5.64 -4.71 -0.23
C ARG A 22 6.56 -5.61 0.60
N ARG A 23 7.53 -6.27 -0.04
CA ARG A 23 8.54 -7.05 0.70
C ARG A 23 9.33 -6.19 1.66
N ASP A 24 9.78 -5.02 1.23
CA ASP A 24 10.55 -4.10 2.04
C ASP A 24 9.74 -3.62 3.27
N VAL A 25 8.58 -3.00 3.04
CA VAL A 25 7.81 -2.36 4.13
C VAL A 25 7.04 -3.36 5.00
N LEU A 26 6.55 -4.47 4.44
CA LEU A 26 5.72 -5.44 5.18
C LEU A 26 6.49 -6.70 5.61
N GLY A 27 7.70 -6.91 5.08
CA GLY A 27 8.51 -8.12 5.23
C GLY A 27 8.14 -9.25 4.26
N SER A 28 7.05 -9.13 3.49
CA SER A 28 6.64 -10.07 2.44
C SER A 28 5.66 -9.38 1.49
N ALA A 29 5.70 -9.73 0.20
CA ALA A 29 4.78 -9.22 -0.81
C ALA A 29 3.31 -9.57 -0.54
N THR A 30 3.06 -10.67 0.17
CA THR A 30 1.73 -11.21 0.48
C THR A 30 1.29 -10.96 1.92
N ALA A 31 2.10 -10.27 2.73
CA ALA A 31 1.75 -10.00 4.13
C ALA A 31 0.56 -9.05 4.24
N ARG A 32 -0.47 -9.46 5.00
CA ARG A 32 -1.63 -8.62 5.35
C ARG A 32 -1.50 -8.10 6.76
N ARG A 33 -0.72 -7.03 6.94
CA ARG A 33 -0.43 -6.45 8.27
C ARG A 33 -1.62 -5.66 8.80
N ARG A 34 -1.82 -5.66 10.12
CA ARG A 34 -2.88 -4.89 10.76
C ARG A 34 -2.57 -3.40 10.64
N VAL A 35 -3.55 -2.64 10.13
CA VAL A 35 -3.53 -1.17 10.12
C VAL A 35 -3.91 -0.69 11.51
N ILE A 36 -3.13 0.24 12.05
CA ILE A 36 -3.33 0.81 13.38
C ILE A 36 -3.71 2.29 13.32
N ALA A 37 -3.31 3.00 12.25
CA ALA A 37 -3.72 4.37 11.99
C ALA A 37 -3.73 4.65 10.48
N LYS A 38 -4.54 5.62 10.07
CA LYS A 38 -4.62 6.18 8.71
C LYS A 38 -4.33 7.68 8.76
N TYR A 39 -3.66 8.21 7.77
CA TYR A 39 -3.37 9.63 7.65
C TYR A 39 -4.23 10.23 6.53
N ARG A 40 -5.07 11.20 6.91
CA ARG A 40 -5.84 12.02 5.97
C ARG A 40 -5.30 13.44 6.09
N GLY A 41 -4.92 14.06 4.97
CA GLY A 41 -4.13 15.30 4.92
C GLY A 41 -4.52 16.33 5.99
N ASP A 42 -5.78 16.74 6.01
CA ASP A 42 -6.27 17.81 6.88
C ASP A 42 -6.57 17.35 8.32
N ASP A 43 -6.86 16.06 8.51
CA ASP A 43 -7.27 15.50 9.81
C ASP A 43 -6.11 14.83 10.58
N GLY A 44 -4.94 14.68 9.94
CA GLY A 44 -3.79 14.00 10.52
C GLY A 44 -3.97 12.48 10.69
N TRP A 45 -3.31 11.93 11.71
CA TRP A 45 -3.34 10.50 12.02
C TRP A 45 -4.59 10.12 12.83
N GLN A 46 -5.42 9.23 12.27
CA GLN A 46 -6.59 8.68 12.93
C GLN A 46 -6.42 7.19 13.22
N PRO A 47 -6.74 6.70 14.43
CA PRO A 47 -6.63 5.29 14.75
C PRO A 47 -7.62 4.44 13.96
N VAL A 48 -7.23 3.21 13.62
CA VAL A 48 -8.07 2.23 12.90
C VAL A 48 -8.07 0.91 13.65
N LYS A 49 -9.22 0.23 13.68
CA LYS A 49 -9.37 -1.10 14.29
C LYS A 49 -9.93 -2.08 13.27
N GLY A 50 -9.53 -3.35 13.38
CA GLY A 50 -10.08 -4.45 12.59
C GLY A 50 -9.61 -4.56 11.14
N VAL A 51 -8.91 -3.58 10.58
CA VAL A 51 -8.50 -3.59 9.17
C VAL A 51 -7.10 -4.16 8.99
N ARG A 52 -6.92 -4.97 7.94
CA ARG A 52 -5.61 -5.42 7.45
C ARG A 52 -5.32 -4.73 6.13
N LEU A 53 -4.04 -4.43 5.89
CA LEU A 53 -3.59 -3.81 4.66
C LEU A 53 -3.50 -4.86 3.54
N ASP A 54 -4.34 -4.68 2.54
CA ASP A 54 -4.40 -5.38 1.25
C ASP A 54 -4.84 -4.40 0.16
N ASP A 55 -4.99 -4.87 -1.07
CA ASP A 55 -5.35 -4.03 -2.22
C ASP A 55 -6.71 -3.35 -2.05
N GLU A 56 -7.70 -4.10 -1.58
CA GLU A 56 -9.07 -3.64 -1.42
C GLU A 56 -9.14 -2.54 -0.35
N SER A 57 -8.60 -2.80 0.84
CA SER A 57 -8.53 -1.79 1.91
C SER A 57 -7.68 -0.58 1.52
N ALA A 58 -6.57 -0.78 0.80
CA ALA A 58 -5.75 0.33 0.31
C ALA A 58 -6.49 1.21 -0.70
N GLN A 59 -7.28 0.62 -1.60
CA GLN A 59 -8.14 1.35 -2.53
C GLN A 59 -9.25 2.09 -1.79
N ALA A 60 -9.91 1.45 -0.82
CA ALA A 60 -10.94 2.10 0.01
C ALA A 60 -10.37 3.30 0.77
N PHE A 61 -9.19 3.15 1.39
CA PHE A 61 -8.52 4.25 2.06
C PHE A 61 -8.18 5.40 1.09
N MET A 62 -7.67 5.09 -0.10
CA MET A 62 -7.41 6.12 -1.13
C MET A 62 -8.68 6.86 -1.54
N ALA A 63 -9.80 6.15 -1.72
CA ALA A 63 -11.11 6.75 -2.03
C ALA A 63 -11.59 7.68 -0.89
N ASP A 64 -11.24 7.36 0.35
CA ASP A 64 -11.50 8.19 1.53
C ASP A 64 -10.51 9.37 1.71
N GLY A 65 -9.60 9.59 0.76
CA GLY A 65 -8.60 10.66 0.84
C GLY A 65 -7.43 10.38 1.78
N VAL A 66 -7.23 9.12 2.20
CA VAL A 66 -6.07 8.69 2.97
C VAL A 66 -4.89 8.52 2.03
N THR A 67 -3.71 8.98 2.45
CA THR A 67 -2.47 8.86 1.65
C THR A 67 -1.44 7.91 2.29
N LEU A 68 -1.44 7.82 3.62
CA LEU A 68 -0.54 6.96 4.39
C LEU A 68 -1.32 6.10 5.39
N VAL A 69 -0.81 4.92 5.69
CA VAL A 69 -1.28 4.09 6.79
C VAL A 69 -0.12 3.65 7.67
N ARG A 70 -0.34 3.50 8.97
CA ARG A 70 0.58 2.83 9.89
C ARG A 70 0.17 1.38 10.06
N VAL A 71 1.14 0.48 9.96
CA VAL A 71 0.96 -0.94 10.21
C VAL A 71 1.89 -1.42 11.31
N ARG A 72 1.48 -2.48 12.02
CA ARG A 72 2.34 -3.15 13.01
C ARG A 72 3.17 -4.26 12.34
N ARG A 73 4.49 -4.15 12.40
CA ARG A 73 5.45 -5.19 11.94
C ARG A 73 6.48 -5.47 13.03
N ARG A 74 6.49 -6.71 13.56
CA ARG A 74 7.47 -7.18 14.56
C ARG A 74 7.69 -6.18 15.71
N GLY A 75 6.61 -5.67 16.30
CA GLY A 75 6.71 -4.73 17.42
C GLY A 75 7.09 -3.29 17.03
N ARG A 76 7.16 -2.96 15.73
CA ARG A 76 7.38 -1.60 15.21
C ARG A 76 6.17 -1.10 14.43
N GLU A 77 6.01 0.20 14.40
CA GLU A 77 5.06 0.89 13.52
C GLU A 77 5.79 1.31 12.25
N ILE A 78 5.17 1.05 11.10
CA ILE A 78 5.75 1.39 9.81
C ILE A 78 4.70 2.15 9.01
N GLU A 79 5.12 3.26 8.42
CA GLU A 79 4.30 4.06 7.52
C GLU A 79 4.36 3.51 6.09
N VAL A 80 3.20 3.37 5.47
CA VAL A 80 3.05 2.83 4.12
C VAL A 80 2.28 3.84 3.28
N GLY A 81 2.88 4.27 2.18
CA GLY A 81 2.22 5.13 1.20
C GLY A 81 1.32 4.31 0.29
N LEU A 82 0.02 4.62 0.28
CA LEU A 82 -0.98 3.81 -0.42
C LEU A 82 -0.78 3.82 -1.93
N ARG A 83 -0.35 4.96 -2.50
CA ARG A 83 -0.01 5.06 -3.92
C ARG A 83 1.12 4.10 -4.32
N ARG A 84 2.22 4.07 -3.54
CA ARG A 84 3.33 3.14 -3.79
C ARG A 84 2.95 1.69 -3.52
N TYR A 85 2.06 1.46 -2.56
CA TYR A 85 1.56 0.14 -2.21
C TYR A 85 0.71 -0.51 -3.31
N LEU A 86 -0.10 0.30 -4.01
CA LEU A 86 -0.96 -0.14 -5.10
C LEU A 86 -0.22 -0.28 -6.44
N GLY A 87 0.93 0.40 -6.57
CA GLY A 87 1.75 0.40 -7.79
C GLY A 87 1.53 1.66 -8.60
#